data_AF-A0A957ZWF6-F1
#
_entry.id   AF-A0A957ZWF6-F1
#
_cell.length_a   1.000
_cell.length_b   1.000
_cell.length_c   1.000
_cell.angle_alpha   90.00
_cell.angle_beta   90.00
_cell.angle_gamma   90.00
#
_symmetry.space_group_name_H-M   'P 1'
#
loop_
_entity.id
_entity.type
_entity.pdbx_description
1 polymer ?
#
loop_
_entity_poly.entity_id
_entity_poly.type
_entity_poly.pdbx_seq_one_letter_code
_entity_poly.pdbx_strand_id
1 'polypeptide(L)'
;MPQFRTFLKTHAGRLALLALLLVVAVGLVLWWTRPRTPTAELGPQRTVVTQNPKAGVHTRLTDEVEPWKIKRTLEMVREMGAPWVVEYFPWAYIQPKPDVWKWKHSDEVIAHANRQGLTVIARLGYVPEWARPPETTPLYLDEEHFADFGRFAAEFVTHYAGQVDYVIIWNEPNLALEWGYAAVDPVKYTAMLKVVYPMIKAANPDVQVLAGALAPTLAPPGSEWGMNDLDFLQAMYDAGAADYFDILAVHAYGWSFPPDEPAAPDVVNFR
;
A
#
# COMPACT_ATOMS: atom_id res chain seq x y z
N MET A 1 65.70 -41.74 20.49
CA MET A 1 64.28 -41.30 20.45
C MET A 1 63.95 -39.82 20.78
N PRO A 2 64.88 -38.84 20.89
CA PRO A 2 64.48 -37.42 21.05
C PRO A 2 64.24 -36.63 19.75
N GLN A 3 64.91 -36.98 18.64
CA GLN A 3 64.89 -36.18 17.40
C GLN A 3 63.55 -36.21 16.62
N PHE A 4 62.78 -37.29 16.72
CA PHE A 4 61.47 -37.40 16.05
C PHE A 4 60.39 -36.49 16.66
N ARG A 5 60.43 -36.24 17.98
CA ARG A 5 59.46 -35.40 18.68
C ARG A 5 59.63 -33.91 18.35
N THR A 6 60.83 -33.46 18.02
CA THR A 6 61.12 -32.06 17.69
C THR A 6 60.70 -31.70 16.26
N PHE A 7 60.80 -32.66 15.32
CA PHE A 7 60.35 -32.52 13.93
C PHE A 7 58.82 -32.44 13.82
N LEU A 8 58.09 -33.26 14.59
CA LEU A 8 56.62 -33.24 14.64
C LEU A 8 56.05 -31.93 15.20
N LYS A 9 56.70 -31.32 16.20
CA LYS A 9 56.24 -30.05 16.81
C LYS A 9 56.38 -28.84 15.86
N THR A 10 57.44 -28.80 15.04
CA THR A 10 57.66 -27.71 14.07
C THR A 10 56.74 -27.79 12.86
N HIS A 11 56.38 -29.00 12.42
CA HIS A 11 55.43 -29.20 11.31
C HIS A 11 53.99 -28.99 11.75
N ALA A 12 53.63 -29.36 12.98
CA ALA A 12 52.30 -29.09 13.55
C ALA A 12 52.02 -27.58 13.65
N GLY A 13 53.01 -26.77 14.04
CA GLY A 13 52.86 -25.30 14.09
C GLY A 13 52.68 -24.66 12.70
N ARG A 14 53.38 -25.17 11.67
CA ARG A 14 53.21 -24.71 10.28
C ARG A 14 51.87 -25.12 9.69
N LEU A 15 51.42 -26.34 9.95
CA LEU A 15 50.10 -26.82 9.51
C LEU A 15 48.96 -26.05 10.19
N ALA A 16 49.10 -25.73 11.48
CA ALA A 16 48.13 -24.90 12.20
C ALA A 16 48.07 -23.47 11.64
N LEU A 17 49.23 -22.87 11.32
CA LEU A 17 49.28 -21.55 10.69
C LEU A 17 48.67 -21.54 9.29
N LEU A 18 48.96 -22.55 8.46
CA LEU A 18 48.38 -22.70 7.13
C LEU A 18 46.86 -22.91 7.18
N ALA A 19 46.36 -23.70 8.13
CA ALA A 19 44.94 -23.88 8.35
C ALA A 19 44.25 -22.57 8.78
N LEU A 20 44.88 -21.80 9.67
CA LEU A 20 44.37 -20.49 10.07
C LEU A 20 44.33 -19.50 8.89
N LEU A 21 45.40 -19.44 8.09
CA LEU A 21 45.45 -18.59 6.90
C LEU A 21 44.40 -18.98 5.86
N LEU A 22 44.15 -20.28 5.68
CA LEU A 22 43.09 -20.76 4.79
C LEU A 22 41.70 -20.36 5.30
N VAL A 23 41.44 -20.49 6.61
CA VAL A 23 40.16 -20.05 7.21
C VAL A 23 39.97 -18.54 7.04
N VAL A 24 41.02 -17.74 7.26
CA VAL A 24 40.96 -16.28 7.06
C VAL A 24 40.73 -15.96 5.58
N ALA A 25 41.44 -16.62 4.66
CA ALA A 25 41.28 -16.40 3.22
C ALA A 25 39.86 -16.78 2.75
N VAL A 26 39.34 -17.92 3.19
CA VAL A 26 37.95 -18.32 2.92
C VAL A 26 36.97 -17.33 3.52
N GLY A 27 37.19 -16.88 4.76
CA GLY A 27 36.37 -15.85 5.40
C GLY A 27 36.36 -14.52 4.65
N LEU A 28 37.51 -14.08 4.14
CA LEU A 28 37.65 -12.87 3.33
C LEU A 28 36.97 -13.03 1.96
N VAL A 29 37.13 -14.18 1.30
CA VAL A 29 36.43 -14.48 0.04
C VAL A 29 34.93 -14.46 0.27
N LEU A 30 34.43 -15.14 1.29
CA LEU A 30 33.00 -15.15 1.64
C LEU A 30 32.49 -13.76 2.01
N TRP A 31 33.29 -12.92 2.67
CA TRP A 31 32.92 -11.54 2.97
C TRP A 31 32.90 -10.65 1.71
N TRP A 32 33.85 -10.86 0.79
CA TRP A 32 33.95 -10.11 -0.46
C TRP A 32 32.89 -10.51 -1.49
N THR A 33 32.50 -11.78 -1.50
CA THR A 33 31.46 -12.32 -2.39
C THR A 33 30.05 -12.22 -1.82
N ARG A 34 29.90 -11.81 -0.54
CA ARG A 34 28.58 -11.48 0.00
C ARG A 34 27.95 -10.39 -0.86
N PRO A 35 26.72 -10.60 -1.38
CA PRO A 35 25.98 -9.55 -2.06
C PRO A 35 25.90 -8.34 -1.12
N ARG A 36 26.43 -7.20 -1.57
CA ARG A 36 26.20 -5.95 -0.86
C ARG A 36 24.75 -5.59 -1.09
N THR A 37 23.93 -5.64 -0.04
CA THR A 37 22.59 -5.06 -0.11
C THR A 37 22.75 -3.60 -0.49
N PRO A 38 22.15 -3.12 -1.60
CA PRO A 38 22.19 -1.72 -1.95
C PRO A 38 21.68 -0.90 -0.76
N THR A 39 22.37 0.20 -0.43
CA THR A 39 21.88 1.09 0.62
C THR A 39 20.61 1.78 0.13
N ALA A 40 19.56 1.75 0.96
CA ALA A 40 18.31 2.44 0.69
C ALA A 40 18.33 3.88 1.21
N GLU A 41 19.48 4.55 1.14
CA GLU A 41 19.54 5.98 1.44
C GLU A 41 18.62 6.73 0.46
N LEU A 42 17.89 7.73 0.97
CA LEU A 42 16.95 8.53 0.17
C LEU A 42 17.63 9.13 -1.09
N GLY A 43 18.88 9.57 -0.97
CA GLY A 43 19.59 10.27 -2.05
C GLY A 43 19.12 11.72 -2.22
N PRO A 44 19.50 12.42 -3.31
CA PRO A 44 19.08 13.80 -3.56
C PRO A 44 17.61 13.91 -3.98
N GLN A 45 17.00 15.07 -3.80
CA GLN A 45 15.66 15.35 -4.34
C GLN A 45 15.65 15.21 -5.86
N ARG A 46 14.60 14.57 -6.38
CA ARG A 46 14.36 14.40 -7.80
C ARG A 46 13.04 15.05 -8.21
N THR A 47 12.85 15.14 -9.51
CA THR A 47 11.62 15.59 -10.14
C THR A 47 11.23 14.59 -11.22
N VAL A 48 9.93 14.48 -11.47
CA VAL A 48 9.41 13.66 -12.56
C VAL A 48 9.42 14.50 -13.84
N VAL A 49 10.02 13.97 -14.90
CA VAL A 49 9.91 14.55 -16.25
C VAL A 49 8.81 13.77 -16.96
N THR A 50 7.70 14.42 -17.28
CA THR A 50 6.50 13.76 -17.81
C THR A 50 5.98 14.41 -19.08
N GLN A 51 5.44 13.60 -19.99
CA GLN A 51 4.62 14.04 -21.12
C GLN A 51 3.12 13.82 -20.85
N ASN A 52 2.78 13.07 -19.80
CA ASN A 52 1.41 12.79 -19.38
C ASN A 52 1.27 13.02 -17.87
N PRO A 53 0.91 14.25 -17.44
CA PRO A 53 0.85 14.59 -16.02
C PRO A 53 -0.29 13.88 -15.27
N LYS A 54 -1.14 13.11 -15.97
CA LYS A 54 -2.26 12.35 -15.38
C LYS A 54 -1.90 10.88 -15.15
N ALA A 55 -0.78 10.39 -15.68
CA ALA A 55 -0.41 8.98 -15.57
C ALA A 55 0.01 8.65 -14.13
N GLY A 56 -0.56 7.57 -13.58
CA GLY A 56 -0.19 7.04 -12.28
C GLY A 56 0.08 5.54 -12.35
N VAL A 57 0.78 5.03 -11.34
CA VAL A 57 1.07 3.60 -11.20
C VAL A 57 0.57 3.11 -9.86
N HIS A 58 -0.23 2.05 -9.86
CA HIS A 58 -0.52 1.31 -8.63
C HIS A 58 0.71 0.49 -8.24
N THR A 59 1.15 0.65 -7.00
CA THR A 59 2.21 -0.16 -6.40
C THR A 59 1.65 -0.95 -5.22
N ARG A 60 2.45 -1.90 -4.70
CA ARG A 60 2.13 -2.68 -3.51
C ARG A 60 3.38 -2.83 -2.65
N LEU A 61 3.91 -1.68 -2.21
CA LEU A 61 5.13 -1.57 -1.42
C LEU A 61 4.89 -1.87 0.06
N THR A 62 3.64 -1.92 0.51
CA THR A 62 3.27 -2.36 1.86
C THR A 62 3.89 -3.70 2.27
N ASP A 63 3.94 -4.65 1.32
CA ASP A 63 4.39 -6.02 1.59
C ASP A 63 5.89 -6.22 1.29
N GLU A 64 6.57 -5.18 0.79
CA GLU A 64 7.99 -5.24 0.43
C GLU A 64 8.88 -4.92 1.64
N VAL A 65 9.58 -5.92 2.16
CA VAL A 65 10.37 -5.80 3.39
C VAL A 65 11.79 -5.26 3.16
N GLU A 66 12.25 -5.19 1.91
CA GLU A 66 13.60 -4.74 1.58
C GLU A 66 13.59 -3.27 1.10
N PRO A 67 14.14 -2.34 1.90
CA PRO A 67 14.11 -0.90 1.58
C PRO A 67 14.65 -0.53 0.20
N TRP A 68 15.66 -1.26 -0.29
CA TRP A 68 16.25 -0.99 -1.60
C TRP A 68 15.28 -1.29 -2.75
N LYS A 69 14.34 -2.23 -2.58
CA LYS A 69 13.30 -2.54 -3.57
C LYS A 69 12.19 -1.49 -3.56
N ILE A 70 11.82 -0.97 -2.39
CA ILE A 70 10.92 0.19 -2.26
C ILE A 70 11.50 1.37 -3.07
N LYS A 71 12.75 1.73 -2.76
CA LYS A 71 13.47 2.79 -3.48
C LYS A 71 13.52 2.52 -4.98
N ARG A 72 13.95 1.33 -5.40
CA ARG A 72 14.12 1.01 -6.81
C ARG A 72 12.79 1.04 -7.57
N THR A 73 11.70 0.61 -6.95
CA THR A 73 10.36 0.66 -7.55
C THR A 73 9.93 2.10 -7.81
N LEU A 74 10.10 2.97 -6.83
CA LEU A 74 9.72 4.39 -6.96
C LEU A 74 10.65 5.14 -7.93
N GLU A 75 11.93 4.75 -8.03
CA GLU A 75 12.81 5.23 -9.10
C GLU A 75 12.28 4.84 -10.48
N MET A 76 11.81 3.61 -10.67
CA MET A 76 11.25 3.14 -11.95
C MET A 76 9.96 3.91 -12.30
N VAL A 77 9.08 4.17 -11.34
CA VAL A 77 7.86 4.99 -11.55
C VAL A 77 8.22 6.40 -12.03
N ARG A 78 9.20 7.05 -11.39
CA ARG A 78 9.72 8.35 -11.85
C ARG A 78 10.34 8.26 -13.25
N GLU A 79 11.15 7.23 -13.51
CA GLU A 79 11.89 7.05 -14.77
C GLU A 79 10.99 6.82 -15.98
N MET A 80 9.83 6.16 -15.80
CA MET A 80 8.82 6.04 -16.85
C MET A 80 8.02 7.34 -17.07
N GLY A 81 8.23 8.36 -16.23
CA GLY A 81 7.58 9.67 -16.35
C GLY A 81 6.16 9.72 -15.78
N ALA A 82 5.78 8.78 -14.91
CA ALA A 82 4.51 8.84 -14.19
C ALA A 82 4.67 9.71 -12.92
N PRO A 83 3.94 10.83 -12.78
CA PRO A 83 4.06 11.67 -11.59
C PRO A 83 3.32 11.14 -10.36
N TRP A 84 2.40 10.19 -10.53
CA TRP A 84 1.54 9.70 -9.45
C TRP A 84 1.84 8.25 -9.07
N VAL A 85 1.73 7.95 -7.78
CA VAL A 85 1.70 6.58 -7.26
C VAL A 85 0.43 6.39 -6.43
N VAL A 86 -0.28 5.29 -6.67
CA VAL A 86 -1.38 4.84 -5.81
C VAL A 86 -0.84 3.68 -4.98
N GLU A 87 -0.79 3.86 -3.66
CA GLU A 87 -0.19 2.89 -2.74
C GLU A 87 -1.14 2.57 -1.59
N TYR A 88 -1.03 1.36 -1.05
CA TYR A 88 -1.89 0.89 0.02
C TYR A 88 -1.25 1.09 1.39
N PHE A 89 -2.02 1.62 2.34
CA PHE A 89 -1.61 1.83 3.72
C PHE A 89 -2.63 1.15 4.65
N PRO A 90 -2.41 -0.13 5.02
CA PRO A 90 -3.33 -0.90 5.85
C PRO A 90 -3.38 -0.36 7.27
N TRP A 91 -4.59 -0.10 7.76
CA TRP A 91 -4.85 0.37 9.13
C TRP A 91 -4.28 -0.62 10.14
N ALA A 92 -4.49 -1.93 10.00
CA ALA A 92 -3.95 -2.91 10.94
C ALA A 92 -2.42 -2.94 11.03
N TYR A 93 -1.71 -2.51 9.99
CA TYR A 93 -0.25 -2.49 9.99
C TYR A 93 0.28 -1.25 10.72
N ILE A 94 -0.39 -0.12 10.53
CA ILE A 94 -0.03 1.17 11.11
C ILE A 94 -0.52 1.29 12.55
N GLN A 95 -1.71 0.78 12.88
CA GLN A 95 -2.31 0.84 14.23
C GLN A 95 -2.77 -0.57 14.69
N PRO A 96 -1.83 -1.50 14.95
CA PRO A 96 -2.15 -2.88 15.31
C PRO A 96 -2.87 -3.04 16.66
N LYS A 97 -2.85 -2.01 17.52
CA LYS A 97 -3.58 -1.94 18.80
C LYS A 97 -4.10 -0.51 18.98
N PRO A 98 -5.16 -0.27 19.78
CA PRO A 98 -5.80 1.04 19.89
C PRO A 98 -4.81 2.19 20.13
N ASP A 99 -3.85 2.02 21.03
CA ASP A 99 -2.90 3.09 21.40
C ASP A 99 -1.47 2.86 20.86
N VAL A 100 -1.30 1.98 19.87
CA VAL A 100 0.03 1.63 19.34
C VAL A 100 0.12 1.95 17.87
N TRP A 101 1.05 2.86 17.53
CA TRP A 101 1.32 3.30 16.16
C TRP A 101 2.66 2.78 15.65
N LYS A 102 2.70 2.36 14.38
CA LYS A 102 3.86 1.79 13.69
C LYS A 102 4.08 2.46 12.34
N TRP A 103 4.57 3.69 12.37
CA TRP A 103 4.79 4.52 11.18
C TRP A 103 6.01 4.14 10.33
N LYS A 104 6.97 3.38 10.89
CA LYS A 104 8.28 3.18 10.26
C LYS A 104 8.21 2.76 8.77
N HIS A 105 7.35 1.81 8.43
CA HIS A 105 7.24 1.31 7.06
C HIS A 105 6.59 2.32 6.12
N SER A 106 5.47 2.91 6.54
CA SER A 106 4.76 3.93 5.76
C SER A 106 5.60 5.19 5.58
N ASP A 107 6.38 5.58 6.60
CA ASP A 107 7.34 6.68 6.54
C ASP A 107 8.42 6.42 5.48
N GLU A 108 8.94 5.20 5.40
CA GLU A 108 9.95 4.82 4.41
C GLU A 108 9.39 4.90 2.99
N VAL A 109 8.19 4.37 2.75
CA VAL A 109 7.52 4.44 1.44
C VAL A 109 7.23 5.88 1.02
N ILE A 110 6.64 6.69 1.89
CA ILE A 110 6.28 8.08 1.59
C ILE A 110 7.53 8.94 1.41
N ALA A 111 8.55 8.78 2.26
CA ALA A 111 9.80 9.51 2.12
C ALA A 111 10.51 9.20 0.79
N HIS A 112 10.54 7.92 0.38
CA HIS A 112 11.10 7.55 -0.92
C HIS A 112 10.27 8.09 -2.08
N ALA A 113 8.94 8.07 -2.01
CA ALA A 113 8.08 8.57 -3.08
C ALA A 113 8.26 10.09 -3.26
N ASN A 114 8.17 10.84 -2.16
CA ASN A 114 8.38 12.29 -2.15
C ASN A 114 9.79 12.67 -2.61
N ARG A 115 10.81 11.89 -2.23
CA ARG A 115 12.19 12.10 -2.69
C ARG A 115 12.34 11.94 -4.20
N GLN A 116 11.53 11.09 -4.83
CA GLN A 116 11.48 10.94 -6.28
C GLN A 116 10.65 12.05 -6.97
N GLY A 117 9.99 12.92 -6.21
CA GLY A 117 9.09 13.94 -6.73
C GLY A 117 7.75 13.37 -7.19
N LEU A 118 7.36 12.21 -6.68
CA LEU A 118 6.07 11.57 -6.94
C LEU A 118 5.01 12.13 -5.99
N THR A 119 3.78 12.27 -6.48
CA THR A 119 2.62 12.55 -5.64
C THR A 119 1.94 11.23 -5.25
N VAL A 120 1.72 11.04 -3.95
CA VAL A 120 1.12 9.82 -3.39
C VAL A 120 -0.39 10.00 -3.27
N ILE A 121 -1.14 9.03 -3.79
CA ILE A 121 -2.55 8.79 -3.47
C ILE A 121 -2.59 7.59 -2.52
N ALA A 122 -2.91 7.84 -1.25
CA ALA A 122 -2.87 6.83 -0.20
C ALA A 122 -4.22 6.13 -0.07
N ARG A 123 -4.29 4.85 -0.44
CA ARG A 123 -5.49 4.04 -0.18
C ARG A 123 -5.49 3.52 1.25
N LEU A 124 -6.57 3.77 1.98
CA LEU A 124 -6.75 3.38 3.37
C LEU A 124 -7.80 2.27 3.48
N GLY A 125 -7.56 1.29 4.36
CA GLY A 125 -8.45 0.14 4.60
C GLY A 125 -7.78 -0.87 5.53
N TYR A 126 -8.21 -2.13 5.54
CA TYR A 126 -7.64 -3.22 6.34
C TYR A 126 -7.79 -3.07 7.86
N VAL A 127 -8.87 -3.62 8.41
CA VAL A 127 -9.29 -3.42 9.79
C VAL A 127 -8.46 -4.27 10.76
N PRO A 128 -7.88 -3.67 11.83
CA PRO A 128 -7.18 -4.42 12.86
C PRO A 128 -8.13 -5.29 13.66
N GLU A 129 -7.58 -6.35 14.27
CA GLU A 129 -8.35 -7.30 15.09
C GLU A 129 -9.12 -6.66 16.25
N TRP A 130 -8.63 -5.53 16.79
CA TRP A 130 -9.29 -4.84 17.90
C TRP A 130 -10.51 -4.02 17.48
N ALA A 131 -10.69 -3.75 16.18
CA ALA A 131 -11.76 -2.92 15.62
C ALA A 131 -12.71 -3.72 14.73
N ARG A 132 -12.80 -5.04 14.94
CA ARG A 132 -13.74 -5.92 14.24
C ARG A 132 -14.09 -7.13 15.10
N PRO A 133 -15.26 -7.76 14.89
CA PRO A 133 -15.63 -8.96 15.60
C PRO A 133 -14.64 -10.12 15.34
N PRO A 134 -14.48 -11.06 16.30
CA PRO A 134 -13.72 -12.28 16.09
C PRO A 134 -14.22 -13.06 14.86
N GLU A 135 -13.33 -13.84 14.23
CA GLU A 135 -13.64 -14.71 13.08
C GLU A 135 -14.13 -13.99 11.81
N THR A 136 -14.04 -12.66 11.77
CA THR A 136 -14.23 -11.88 10.53
C THR A 136 -12.94 -11.82 9.71
N THR A 137 -13.00 -11.29 8.49
CA THR A 137 -11.81 -10.96 7.70
C THR A 137 -11.33 -9.54 8.02
N PRO A 138 -10.08 -9.15 7.70
CA PRO A 138 -9.62 -7.76 7.85
C PRO A 138 -10.26 -6.79 6.84
N LEU A 139 -11.19 -7.24 6.00
CA LEU A 139 -12.00 -6.42 5.10
C LEU A 139 -13.42 -6.25 5.63
N TYR A 140 -13.69 -6.65 6.87
CA TYR A 140 -14.97 -6.42 7.53
C TYR A 140 -14.86 -5.23 8.49
N LEU A 141 -15.76 -4.26 8.33
CA LEU A 141 -15.95 -3.14 9.25
C LEU A 141 -17.43 -3.00 9.60
N ASP A 142 -17.75 -3.01 10.90
CA ASP A 142 -19.08 -2.70 11.39
C ASP A 142 -19.22 -1.20 11.72
N GLU A 143 -20.47 -0.78 11.88
CA GLU A 143 -20.80 0.64 12.06
C GLU A 143 -20.28 1.20 13.38
N GLU A 144 -20.17 0.34 14.41
CA GLU A 144 -19.64 0.71 15.73
C GLU A 144 -18.18 1.19 15.64
N HIS A 145 -17.42 0.69 14.66
CA HIS A 145 -16.01 1.04 14.45
C HIS A 145 -15.76 2.03 13.30
N PHE A 146 -16.79 2.64 12.71
CA PHE A 146 -16.59 3.70 11.70
C PHE A 146 -15.82 4.90 12.28
N ALA A 147 -16.10 5.27 13.54
CA ALA A 147 -15.40 6.35 14.21
C ALA A 147 -13.93 5.99 14.52
N ASP A 148 -13.63 4.70 14.76
CA ASP A 148 -12.25 4.22 14.91
C ASP A 148 -11.47 4.37 13.61
N PHE A 149 -12.06 3.95 12.48
CA PHE A 149 -11.44 4.11 11.16
C PHE A 149 -11.29 5.60 10.79
N GLY A 150 -12.27 6.43 11.12
CA GLY A 150 -12.21 7.88 10.95
C GLY A 150 -11.08 8.53 11.77
N ARG A 151 -10.87 8.11 13.02
CA ARG A 151 -9.72 8.54 13.85
C ARG A 151 -8.41 8.11 13.20
N PHE A 152 -8.31 6.87 12.74
CA PHE A 152 -7.12 6.40 12.03
C PHE A 152 -6.81 7.26 10.80
N ALA A 153 -7.79 7.52 9.95
CA ALA A 153 -7.61 8.33 8.76
C ALA A 153 -7.23 9.78 9.10
N ALA A 154 -7.83 10.37 10.14
CA ALA A 154 -7.48 11.70 10.63
C ALA A 154 -6.03 11.78 11.16
N GLU A 155 -5.60 10.78 11.94
CA GLU A 155 -4.21 10.67 12.41
C GLU A 155 -3.22 10.46 11.25
N PHE A 156 -3.59 9.65 10.24
CA PHE A 156 -2.79 9.44 9.03
C PHE A 156 -2.55 10.76 8.28
N VAL A 157 -3.60 11.55 8.01
CA VAL A 157 -3.44 12.82 7.29
C VAL A 157 -2.76 13.91 8.12
N THR A 158 -2.84 13.81 9.45
CA THR A 158 -2.09 14.68 10.37
C THR A 158 -0.61 14.37 10.32
N HIS A 159 -0.25 13.09 10.45
CA HIS A 159 1.13 12.62 10.44
C HIS A 159 1.84 12.90 9.11
N TYR A 160 1.10 12.80 7.99
CA TYR A 160 1.62 13.06 6.64
C TYR A 160 1.23 14.43 6.06
N ALA A 161 0.89 15.41 6.90
CA ALA A 161 0.59 16.77 6.46
C ALA A 161 1.75 17.36 5.62
N GLY A 162 1.42 17.92 4.45
CA GLY A 162 2.39 18.44 3.49
C GLY A 162 3.20 17.39 2.73
N GLN A 163 2.87 16.10 2.91
CA GLN A 163 3.53 14.98 2.24
C GLN A 163 2.56 14.08 1.46
N VAL A 164 1.29 14.02 1.86
CA VAL A 164 0.22 13.27 1.19
C VAL A 164 -1.01 14.16 1.11
N ASP A 165 -1.46 14.43 -0.11
CA ASP A 165 -2.59 15.34 -0.38
C ASP A 165 -3.86 14.61 -0.81
N TYR A 166 -3.81 13.28 -1.03
CA TYR A 166 -4.92 12.49 -1.55
C TYR A 166 -5.05 11.17 -0.80
N VAL A 167 -6.25 10.87 -0.33
CA VAL A 167 -6.57 9.59 0.34
C VAL A 167 -7.78 8.93 -0.29
N ILE A 168 -7.70 7.63 -0.58
CA ILE A 168 -8.85 6.82 -1.02
C ILE A 168 -9.40 6.08 0.19
N ILE A 169 -10.70 6.23 0.44
CA ILE A 169 -11.39 5.57 1.55
C ILE A 169 -11.97 4.26 1.07
N TRP A 170 -11.33 3.16 1.48
CA TRP A 170 -11.69 1.79 1.15
C TRP A 170 -11.39 1.37 -0.30
N ASN A 171 -11.60 0.09 -0.61
CA ASN A 171 -11.43 -0.48 -1.93
C ASN A 171 -12.71 -1.22 -2.35
N GLU A 172 -13.20 -0.97 -3.58
CA GLU A 172 -14.23 -1.78 -4.23
C GLU A 172 -15.38 -2.23 -3.30
N PRO A 173 -16.05 -1.31 -2.57
CA PRO A 173 -17.07 -1.67 -1.58
C PRO A 173 -18.30 -2.38 -2.19
N ASN A 174 -18.40 -2.39 -3.52
CA ASN A 174 -19.43 -3.10 -4.28
C ASN A 174 -19.09 -4.59 -4.55
N LEU A 175 -17.96 -5.10 -4.05
CA LEU A 175 -17.61 -6.52 -4.07
C LEU A 175 -17.67 -7.12 -2.65
N ALA A 176 -18.33 -8.27 -2.50
CA ALA A 176 -18.42 -8.94 -1.20
C ALA A 176 -17.03 -9.30 -0.65
N LEU A 177 -16.10 -9.73 -1.52
CA LEU A 177 -14.69 -10.00 -1.15
C LEU A 177 -14.04 -8.81 -0.42
N GLU A 178 -14.26 -7.61 -0.92
CA GLU A 178 -13.67 -6.36 -0.42
C GLU A 178 -14.54 -5.72 0.68
N TRP A 179 -15.68 -6.35 1.00
CA TRP A 179 -16.62 -5.98 2.05
C TRP A 179 -16.77 -7.09 3.10
N GLY A 180 -15.70 -7.86 3.30
CA GLY A 180 -15.59 -8.85 4.37
C GLY A 180 -16.46 -10.09 4.20
N TYR A 181 -16.84 -10.40 2.96
CA TYR A 181 -17.83 -11.41 2.57
C TYR A 181 -19.23 -11.18 3.19
N ALA A 182 -19.52 -9.95 3.61
CA ALA A 182 -20.88 -9.53 3.93
C ALA A 182 -21.64 -9.13 2.65
N ALA A 183 -22.97 -9.03 2.76
CA ALA A 183 -23.76 -8.41 1.71
C ALA A 183 -23.27 -6.97 1.47
N VAL A 184 -23.06 -6.63 0.20
CA VAL A 184 -22.63 -5.28 -0.17
C VAL A 184 -23.75 -4.29 0.11
N ASP A 185 -23.38 -3.13 0.65
CA ASP A 185 -24.34 -2.16 1.16
C ASP A 185 -23.86 -0.72 0.86
N PRO A 186 -24.36 -0.09 -0.21
CA PRO A 186 -23.99 1.28 -0.56
C PRO A 186 -24.45 2.32 0.47
N VAL A 187 -25.53 2.04 1.22
CA VAL A 187 -26.02 2.94 2.28
C VAL A 187 -25.07 2.89 3.47
N LYS A 188 -24.63 1.70 3.88
CA LYS A 188 -23.64 1.53 4.94
C LYS A 188 -22.27 2.09 4.56
N TYR A 189 -21.82 1.89 3.31
CA TYR A 189 -20.60 2.54 2.82
C TYR A 189 -20.71 4.07 2.87
N THR A 190 -21.86 4.63 2.48
CA THR A 190 -22.14 6.06 2.59
C THR A 190 -22.14 6.54 4.04
N ALA A 191 -22.72 5.78 4.97
CA ALA A 191 -22.67 6.09 6.39
C ALA A 191 -21.24 6.13 6.94
N MET A 192 -20.36 5.23 6.48
CA MET A 192 -18.93 5.28 6.81
C MET A 192 -18.28 6.57 6.29
N LEU A 193 -18.52 6.96 5.02
CA LEU A 193 -18.01 8.22 4.47
C LEU A 193 -18.48 9.44 5.28
N LYS A 194 -19.74 9.45 5.71
CA LYS A 194 -20.32 10.51 6.55
C LYS A 194 -19.63 10.70 7.90
N VAL A 195 -19.01 9.64 8.42
CA VAL A 195 -18.21 9.69 9.65
C VAL A 195 -16.75 10.06 9.34
N VAL A 196 -16.13 9.41 8.36
CA VAL A 196 -14.70 9.53 8.08
C VAL A 196 -14.32 10.89 7.47
N TYR A 197 -15.08 11.35 6.47
CA TYR A 197 -14.79 12.58 5.73
C TYR A 197 -14.64 13.83 6.62
N PRO A 198 -15.61 14.18 7.51
CA PRO A 198 -15.47 15.38 8.34
C PRO A 198 -14.30 15.28 9.33
N MET A 199 -13.93 14.08 9.78
CA MET A 199 -12.76 13.89 10.66
C MET A 199 -11.46 14.15 9.93
N ILE A 200 -11.32 13.67 8.68
CA ILE A 200 -10.17 13.97 7.82
C ILE A 200 -10.09 15.47 7.56
N LYS A 201 -11.19 16.12 7.15
CA LYS A 201 -11.20 17.56 6.85
C LYS A 201 -10.91 18.43 8.06
N ALA A 202 -11.34 18.02 9.26
CA ALA A 202 -11.00 18.72 10.50
C ALA A 202 -9.51 18.61 10.86
N ALA A 203 -8.89 17.47 10.57
CA ALA A 203 -7.47 17.22 10.81
C ALA A 203 -6.57 17.92 9.77
N ASN A 204 -6.95 17.85 8.50
CA ASN A 204 -6.25 18.49 7.39
C ASN A 204 -7.25 18.88 6.28
N PRO A 205 -7.63 20.16 6.15
CA PRO A 205 -8.65 20.59 5.19
C PRO A 205 -8.16 20.55 3.74
N ASP A 206 -6.84 20.54 3.51
CA ASP A 206 -6.25 20.59 2.17
C ASP A 206 -6.25 19.22 1.46
N VAL A 207 -6.36 18.13 2.24
CA VAL A 207 -6.37 16.76 1.69
C VAL A 207 -7.65 16.51 0.91
N GLN A 208 -7.52 15.97 -0.29
CA GLN A 208 -8.61 15.48 -1.12
C GLN A 208 -8.97 14.04 -0.72
N VAL A 209 -10.24 13.84 -0.37
CA VAL A 209 -10.80 12.55 0.03
C VAL A 209 -11.51 11.93 -1.16
N LEU A 210 -11.02 10.77 -1.58
CA LEU A 210 -11.58 9.97 -2.66
C LEU A 210 -12.51 8.92 -2.06
N ALA A 211 -13.72 8.80 -2.61
CA ALA A 211 -14.52 7.59 -2.40
C ALA A 211 -13.81 6.38 -3.03
N GLY A 212 -14.03 5.21 -2.45
CA GLY A 212 -13.42 3.94 -2.82
C GLY A 212 -13.72 3.59 -4.27
N ALA A 213 -12.68 3.15 -4.98
CA ALA A 213 -12.80 2.83 -6.39
C ALA A 213 -13.76 1.66 -6.59
N LEU A 214 -14.90 1.89 -7.24
CA LEU A 214 -15.87 0.82 -7.53
C LEU A 214 -15.28 -0.16 -8.54
N ALA A 215 -15.50 -1.46 -8.31
CA ALA A 215 -15.13 -2.50 -9.25
C ALA A 215 -16.14 -2.56 -10.39
N PRO A 216 -15.72 -2.64 -11.66
CA PRO A 216 -16.64 -2.68 -12.77
C PRO A 216 -17.25 -4.08 -12.87
N THR A 217 -18.57 -4.18 -12.72
CA THR A 217 -19.27 -5.46 -12.62
C THR A 217 -20.71 -5.36 -13.09
N LEU A 218 -21.23 -6.45 -13.64
CA LEU A 218 -22.65 -6.59 -14.05
C LEU A 218 -23.38 -7.56 -13.12
N ALA A 219 -22.95 -7.63 -11.85
CA ALA A 219 -23.58 -8.50 -10.86
C ALA A 219 -25.08 -8.19 -10.79
N PRO A 220 -25.96 -9.18 -11.00
CA PRO A 220 -27.39 -8.96 -11.03
C PRO A 220 -27.90 -8.57 -9.62
N PRO A 221 -29.05 -7.86 -9.53
CA PRO A 221 -29.67 -7.54 -8.25
C PRO A 221 -29.82 -8.79 -7.36
N GLY A 222 -29.40 -8.68 -6.10
CA GLY A 222 -29.43 -9.78 -5.14
C GLY A 222 -28.26 -10.77 -5.21
N SER A 223 -27.26 -10.52 -6.08
CA SER A 223 -26.02 -11.30 -6.11
C SER A 223 -25.29 -11.27 -4.75
N GLU A 224 -24.85 -12.44 -4.28
CA GLU A 224 -24.07 -12.58 -3.06
C GLU A 224 -22.61 -12.10 -3.21
N TRP A 225 -22.12 -11.97 -4.44
CA TRP A 225 -20.72 -11.68 -4.74
C TRP A 225 -20.42 -10.19 -4.95
N GLY A 226 -21.45 -9.38 -5.20
CA GLY A 226 -21.30 -7.96 -5.45
C GLY A 226 -22.54 -7.33 -6.08
N MET A 227 -22.44 -6.04 -6.38
CA MET A 227 -23.49 -5.22 -6.97
C MET A 227 -22.92 -4.46 -8.17
N ASN A 228 -23.72 -4.31 -9.23
CA ASN A 228 -23.38 -3.46 -10.37
C ASN A 228 -22.91 -2.08 -9.88
N ASP A 229 -21.82 -1.59 -10.45
CA ASP A 229 -21.16 -0.36 -10.05
C ASP A 229 -22.02 0.88 -10.26
N LEU A 230 -22.79 0.95 -11.35
CA LEU A 230 -23.72 2.05 -11.58
C LEU A 230 -24.89 2.04 -10.60
N ASP A 231 -25.47 0.87 -10.30
CA ASP A 231 -26.52 0.72 -9.29
C ASP A 231 -26.00 1.09 -7.89
N PHE A 232 -24.80 0.63 -7.54
CA PHE A 232 -24.15 0.95 -6.27
C PHE A 232 -23.87 2.46 -6.16
N LEU A 233 -23.36 3.07 -7.24
CA LEU A 233 -23.10 4.50 -7.31
C LEU A 233 -24.38 5.32 -7.15
N GLN A 234 -25.45 4.97 -7.86
CA GLN A 234 -26.73 5.65 -7.73
C GLN A 234 -27.25 5.56 -6.29
N ALA A 235 -27.21 4.36 -5.68
CA ALA A 235 -27.63 4.17 -4.31
C ALA A 235 -26.77 4.95 -3.29
N MET A 236 -25.47 5.13 -3.53
CA MET A 236 -24.63 6.02 -2.73
C MET A 236 -25.11 7.49 -2.81
N TYR A 237 -25.39 7.98 -4.01
CA TYR A 237 -25.90 9.35 -4.19
C TYR A 237 -27.26 9.54 -3.54
N ASP A 238 -28.18 8.57 -3.68
CA ASP A 238 -29.49 8.58 -3.05
C ASP A 238 -29.39 8.56 -1.52
N ALA A 239 -28.38 7.88 -0.97
CA ALA A 239 -28.04 7.91 0.46
C ALA A 239 -27.35 9.22 0.90
N GLY A 240 -27.05 10.14 -0.02
CA GLY A 240 -26.47 11.44 0.24
C GLY A 240 -24.95 11.42 0.41
N ALA A 241 -24.23 10.64 -0.40
CA ALA A 241 -22.77 10.58 -0.39
C ALA A 241 -22.08 11.83 -0.98
N ALA A 242 -22.78 12.62 -1.80
CA ALA A 242 -22.20 13.71 -2.60
C ALA A 242 -21.39 14.74 -1.79
N ASP A 243 -21.78 15.02 -0.54
CA ASP A 243 -21.11 15.99 0.33
C ASP A 243 -19.95 15.40 1.15
N TYR A 244 -19.63 14.11 0.96
CA TYR A 244 -18.73 13.34 1.83
C TYR A 244 -17.57 12.67 1.10
N PHE A 245 -17.23 13.18 -0.08
CA PHE A 245 -15.97 12.95 -0.78
C PHE A 245 -15.71 14.13 -1.74
N ASP A 246 -14.45 14.41 -2.07
CA ASP A 246 -14.08 15.44 -3.04
C ASP A 246 -13.99 14.87 -4.47
N ILE A 247 -13.59 13.60 -4.59
CA ILE A 247 -13.31 12.93 -5.86
C ILE A 247 -13.90 11.52 -5.82
N LEU A 248 -14.50 11.08 -6.92
CA LEU A 248 -14.93 9.69 -7.10
C LEU A 248 -13.83 8.89 -7.81
N ALA A 249 -13.31 7.85 -7.17
CA ALA A 249 -12.43 6.89 -7.84
C ALA A 249 -13.26 5.79 -8.51
N VAL A 250 -12.76 5.23 -9.61
CA VAL A 250 -13.38 4.10 -10.33
C VAL A 250 -12.28 3.17 -10.85
N HIS A 251 -12.55 1.87 -10.87
CA HIS A 251 -11.76 0.92 -11.66
C HIS A 251 -12.50 0.63 -12.97
N ALA A 252 -11.79 0.72 -14.10
CA ALA A 252 -12.35 0.51 -15.44
C ALA A 252 -11.56 -0.58 -16.18
N TYR A 253 -11.64 -1.81 -15.68
CA TYR A 253 -11.02 -2.98 -16.32
C TYR A 253 -11.78 -3.34 -17.60
N GLY A 254 -11.14 -3.22 -18.77
CA GLY A 254 -11.76 -3.61 -20.03
C GLY A 254 -11.65 -5.09 -20.40
N TRP A 255 -11.08 -5.92 -19.52
CA TRP A 255 -10.91 -7.37 -19.73
C TRP A 255 -10.35 -7.73 -21.11
N SER A 256 -11.17 -8.36 -21.97
CA SER A 256 -10.81 -8.77 -23.32
C SER A 256 -11.16 -7.76 -24.41
N PHE A 257 -11.84 -6.66 -24.07
CA PHE A 257 -12.31 -5.67 -25.03
C PHE A 257 -11.19 -4.68 -25.41
N PRO A 258 -11.11 -4.26 -26.69
CA PRO A 258 -10.22 -3.19 -27.11
C PRO A 258 -10.47 -1.87 -26.35
N PRO A 259 -9.43 -1.04 -26.13
CA PRO A 259 -9.56 0.23 -25.41
C PRO A 259 -10.39 1.29 -26.13
N ASP A 260 -10.65 1.11 -27.42
CA ASP A 260 -11.44 2.00 -28.28
C ASP A 260 -12.91 1.55 -28.43
N GLU A 261 -13.31 0.45 -27.81
CA GLU A 261 -14.70 -0.02 -27.84
C GLU A 261 -15.64 0.98 -27.14
N PRO A 262 -16.85 1.24 -27.69
CA PRO A 262 -17.81 2.14 -27.05
C PRO A 262 -18.27 1.62 -25.69
N ALA A 263 -18.33 2.51 -24.70
CA ALA A 263 -18.87 2.20 -23.38
C ALA A 263 -20.35 1.81 -23.47
N ALA A 264 -20.79 0.87 -22.62
CA ALA A 264 -22.19 0.51 -22.47
C ALA A 264 -22.49 0.14 -21.00
N PRO A 265 -23.67 0.47 -20.47
CA PRO A 265 -24.02 0.20 -19.06
C PRO A 265 -24.17 -1.31 -18.76
N ASP A 266 -24.34 -2.13 -19.79
CA ASP A 266 -24.52 -3.57 -19.73
C ASP A 266 -23.27 -4.35 -20.19
N VAL A 267 -22.12 -3.69 -20.30
CA VAL A 267 -20.84 -4.28 -20.72
C VAL A 267 -19.71 -3.81 -19.82
N VAL A 268 -18.87 -4.74 -19.37
CA VAL A 268 -17.63 -4.41 -18.65
C VAL A 268 -16.51 -4.16 -19.66
N ASN A 269 -16.32 -2.91 -20.09
CA ASN A 269 -15.24 -2.51 -20.99
C ASN A 269 -14.47 -1.28 -20.47
N PHE A 270 -13.47 -0.82 -21.23
CA PHE A 270 -12.70 0.37 -20.88
C PHE A 270 -13.56 1.62 -21.10
N ARG A 271 -14.27 2.10 -20.06
CA ARG A 271 -14.71 3.49 -19.87
C ARG A 271 -15.58 3.68 -18.64
#